data_AF-E9I803-F1
#
_entry.id   AF-E9I803-F1
#
_cell.length_a   1.000
_cell.length_b   1.000
_cell.length_c   1.000
_cell.angle_alpha   90.00
_cell.angle_beta   90.00
_cell.angle_gamma   90.00
#
_symmetry.space_group_name_H-M   'P 1'
#
loop_
_entity.id
_entity.type
_entity.pdbx_description
1 polymer ?
#
loop_
_entity_poly.entity_id
_entity_poly.type
_entity_poly.pdbx_seq_one_letter_code
_entity_poly.pdbx_strand_id
1 'polypeptide(L)'
;MIDDLHMPRVDTYGTQQPIALLKFFVEKGYIYERIGGLEQKIIKDTQVVSALLPPSVATMVDPRLLSLYTTYNLIFPSQENLQRIYNTILSNHLKRFPAEMQEVTGKITECTLKLYRQIVELLPRTPVKFHYIFNLRDLSRIYEGLTRATIDKFTTREALIRLWRNECSRVFGDRLINEEDRNIVAEKLMGALVKGAFEEQHEYVMRNPLLFGDFLTANPTDETFVDPRLYEDCGDFEAVKKKFDWLLQEFNYDENNMEMNLVLFDDALSHITKIYRIVRFPLGHALLVGYGGSGKQSLTKLALFTA
;
A
#
# COMPACT_ATOMS: atom_id res chain seq x y z
N MET A 1 18.73 12.18 8.76
CA MET A 1 18.69 10.84 8.17
C MET A 1 18.51 10.98 6.67
N ILE A 2 19.20 10.17 5.86
CA ILE A 2 19.15 10.20 4.39
C ILE A 2 18.71 8.81 3.93
N ASP A 3 17.57 8.71 3.23
CA ASP A 3 16.99 7.40 2.89
C ASP A 3 17.65 6.75 1.67
N ASP A 4 18.01 7.55 0.66
CA ASP A 4 18.57 7.04 -0.59
C ASP A 4 19.86 7.80 -0.97
N LEU A 5 20.99 7.39 -0.37
CA LEU A 5 22.27 8.07 -0.58
C LEU A 5 22.78 8.00 -2.04
N HIS A 6 22.34 7.01 -2.81
CA HIS A 6 22.78 6.74 -4.18
C HIS A 6 22.01 7.51 -5.27
N MET A 7 20.89 8.15 -4.93
CA MET A 7 19.99 8.80 -5.90
C MET A 7 20.56 10.02 -6.65
N PRO A 8 21.50 10.83 -6.09
CA PRO A 8 22.06 11.96 -6.83
C PRO A 8 22.65 11.54 -8.19
N ARG A 9 22.30 12.26 -9.25
CA ARG A 9 22.83 11.97 -10.59
C ARG A 9 24.32 12.26 -10.67
N VAL A 10 25.01 11.41 -11.42
CA VAL A 10 26.42 11.60 -11.77
C VAL A 10 26.50 12.64 -12.88
N ASP A 11 27.36 13.65 -12.72
CA ASP A 11 27.62 14.65 -13.74
C ASP A 11 28.55 14.11 -14.86
N THR A 12 28.84 14.95 -15.85
CA THR A 12 29.73 14.63 -16.98
C THR A 12 31.15 14.26 -16.55
N TYR A 13 31.57 14.65 -15.34
CA TYR A 13 32.91 14.42 -14.80
C TYR A 13 32.95 13.26 -13.80
N GLY A 14 31.85 12.50 -13.66
CA GLY A 14 31.81 11.36 -12.75
C GLY A 14 31.56 11.75 -11.29
N THR A 15 31.14 12.98 -11.00
CA THR A 15 30.91 13.47 -9.64
C THR A 15 29.44 13.62 -9.30
N GLN A 16 29.11 13.41 -8.02
CA GLN A 16 27.77 13.62 -7.47
C GLN A 16 27.84 14.79 -6.49
N GLN A 17 27.49 16.01 -6.93
CA GLN A 17 27.67 17.24 -6.15
C GLN A 17 27.04 17.19 -4.74
N PRO A 18 25.82 16.65 -4.53
CA PRO A 18 25.24 16.53 -3.19
C PRO A 18 26.06 15.62 -2.26
N ILE A 19 26.65 14.55 -2.81
CA ILE A 19 27.49 13.60 -2.07
C ILE A 19 28.83 14.25 -1.71
N ALA A 20 29.41 15.05 -2.61
CA ALA A 20 30.62 15.81 -2.33
C ALA A 20 30.41 16.85 -1.21
N LEU A 21 29.27 17.55 -1.22
CA LEU A 21 28.88 18.46 -0.14
C LEU A 21 28.69 17.72 1.18
N LEU A 22 28.00 16.58 1.16
CA LEU A 22 27.80 15.75 2.34
C LEU A 22 29.12 15.25 2.91
N LYS A 23 30.05 14.79 2.05
CA LYS A 23 31.40 14.40 2.45
C LYS A 23 32.11 15.55 3.14
N PHE A 24 32.10 16.73 2.54
CA PHE A 24 32.71 17.92 3.11
C PHE A 24 32.14 18.23 4.50
N PHE A 25 30.82 18.22 4.63
CA PHE A 25 30.14 18.47 5.89
C PHE A 25 30.52 17.44 6.98
N VAL A 26 30.46 16.14 6.67
CA VAL A 26 30.78 15.07 7.63
C VAL A 26 32.26 15.09 8.03
N GLU A 27 33.15 15.41 7.09
CA GLU A 27 34.60 15.46 7.35
C GLU A 27 35.01 16.70 8.16
N LYS A 28 34.40 17.86 7.88
CA LYS A 28 34.85 19.15 8.43
C LYS A 28 33.99 19.67 9.58
N GLY A 29 32.73 19.27 9.69
CA GLY A 29 31.81 19.75 10.72
C GLY A 29 31.35 21.21 10.54
N TYR A 30 31.58 21.80 9.36
CA TYR A 30 31.12 23.14 9.01
C TYR A 30 30.78 23.23 7.52
N ILE A 31 30.02 24.26 7.16
CA ILE A 31 29.66 24.61 5.78
C ILE A 31 29.86 26.11 5.54
N TYR A 32 30.05 26.50 4.29
CA TYR A 32 30.10 27.91 3.91
C TYR A 32 28.76 28.36 3.34
N GLU A 33 28.37 29.58 3.66
CA GLU A 33 27.23 30.20 3.02
C GLU A 33 27.53 30.51 1.55
N ARG A 34 26.70 30.00 0.63
CA ARG A 34 26.93 30.18 -0.82
C ARG A 34 26.56 31.58 -1.32
N ILE A 35 25.63 32.26 -0.66
CA ILE A 35 25.08 33.57 -1.07
C ILE A 35 25.50 34.61 -0.02
N GLY A 36 26.24 35.64 -0.42
CA GLY A 36 26.72 36.68 0.49
C GLY A 36 28.22 36.57 0.76
N GLY A 37 28.63 36.76 2.01
CA GLY A 37 30.03 36.94 2.41
C GLY A 37 30.89 35.67 2.54
N LEU A 38 30.39 34.50 2.12
CA LEU A 38 31.06 33.20 2.32
C LEU A 38 31.36 32.90 3.80
N GLU A 39 30.44 33.25 4.70
CA GLU A 39 30.62 33.04 6.13
C GLU A 39 30.66 31.54 6.47
N GLN A 40 31.58 31.17 7.37
CA GLN A 40 31.70 29.80 7.86
C GLN A 40 30.66 29.53 8.96
N LYS A 41 29.81 28.53 8.73
CA LYS A 41 28.80 28.06 9.68
C LYS A 41 29.24 26.71 10.26
N ILE A 42 29.63 26.71 11.54
CA ILE A 42 30.02 25.50 12.27
C ILE A 42 28.76 24.82 12.79
N ILE A 43 28.60 23.53 12.48
CA ILE A 43 27.44 22.74 12.88
C ILE A 43 27.87 21.83 14.01
N LYS A 44 27.21 21.98 15.17
CA LYS A 44 27.51 21.20 16.38
C LYS A 44 26.45 20.13 16.61
N ASP A 45 26.80 19.10 17.36
CA ASP A 45 25.90 18.08 17.90
C ASP A 45 24.98 17.41 16.86
N THR A 46 25.53 17.12 15.68
CA THR A 46 24.80 16.49 14.58
C THR A 46 25.40 15.15 14.22
N GLN A 47 24.55 14.14 14.00
CA GLN A 47 24.92 12.83 13.48
C GLN A 47 24.22 12.58 12.15
N VAL A 48 24.92 11.95 11.21
CA VAL A 48 24.38 11.60 9.90
C VAL A 48 24.19 10.10 9.82
N VAL A 49 22.95 9.68 9.58
CA VAL A 49 22.57 8.29 9.31
C VAL A 49 22.03 8.25 7.89
N SER A 50 22.56 7.31 7.09
CA SER A 50 22.22 7.18 5.68
C SER A 50 21.89 5.73 5.33
N ALA A 51 20.93 5.52 4.44
CA ALA A 51 20.57 4.22 3.90
C ALA A 51 20.96 4.10 2.41
N LEU A 52 21.24 2.88 2.00
CA LEU A 52 21.70 2.52 0.67
C LEU A 52 21.03 1.22 0.24
N LEU A 53 20.64 1.13 -1.03
CA LEU A 53 20.28 -0.15 -1.63
C LEU A 53 21.53 -1.05 -1.79
N PRO A 54 21.37 -2.37 -1.91
CA PRO A 54 22.49 -3.26 -2.16
C PRO A 54 23.37 -2.77 -3.31
N PRO A 55 24.71 -2.88 -3.20
CA PRO A 55 25.63 -2.39 -4.22
C PRO A 55 25.35 -3.04 -5.58
N SER A 56 25.12 -2.19 -6.58
CA SER A 56 24.91 -2.54 -7.98
C SER A 56 25.52 -1.44 -8.85
N VAL A 57 25.64 -1.68 -10.15
CA VAL A 57 26.18 -0.67 -11.10
C VAL A 57 25.42 0.66 -11.01
N ALA A 58 24.12 0.62 -10.75
CA ALA A 58 23.24 1.79 -10.66
C ALA A 58 23.23 2.46 -9.28
N THR A 59 23.81 1.84 -8.25
CA THR A 59 23.74 2.29 -6.85
C THR A 59 25.11 2.62 -6.26
N MET A 60 26.13 2.80 -7.11
CA MET A 60 27.48 3.16 -6.67
C MET A 60 27.50 4.54 -6.00
N VAL A 61 28.22 4.63 -4.88
CA VAL A 61 28.46 5.87 -4.12
C VAL A 61 29.96 6.05 -3.97
N ASP A 62 30.42 7.32 -3.91
CA ASP A 62 31.84 7.66 -3.73
C ASP A 62 32.44 6.93 -2.50
N PRO A 63 33.44 6.04 -2.69
CA PRO A 63 34.11 5.34 -1.59
C PRO A 63 34.70 6.26 -0.53
N ARG A 64 35.08 7.50 -0.90
CA ARG A 64 35.62 8.50 0.03
C ARG A 64 34.58 9.05 1.00
N LEU A 65 33.31 9.01 0.63
CA LEU A 65 32.23 9.31 1.58
C LEU A 65 32.01 8.09 2.49
N LEU A 66 31.94 6.89 1.91
CA LEU A 66 31.69 5.66 2.66
C LEU A 66 32.76 5.39 3.72
N SER A 67 34.00 5.80 3.52
CA SER A 67 35.07 5.70 4.53
C SER A 67 34.81 6.52 5.79
N LEU A 68 33.89 7.50 5.76
CA LEU A 68 33.47 8.29 6.92
C LEU A 68 32.31 7.64 7.69
N TYR A 69 31.72 6.56 7.17
CA TYR A 69 30.59 5.86 7.76
C TYR A 69 31.01 4.54 8.41
N THR A 70 30.26 4.13 9.43
CA THR A 70 30.21 2.73 9.85
C THR A 70 29.05 2.06 9.11
N THR A 71 29.35 1.07 8.27
CA THR A 71 28.35 0.42 7.40
C THR A 71 27.83 -0.86 8.05
N TYR A 72 26.50 -0.99 8.12
CA TYR A 72 25.82 -2.20 8.58
C TYR A 72 25.05 -2.82 7.41
N ASN A 73 25.27 -4.11 7.16
CA ASN A 73 24.50 -4.84 6.16
C ASN A 73 23.20 -5.39 6.79
N LEU A 74 22.05 -4.87 6.34
CA LEU A 74 20.75 -5.35 6.78
C LEU A 74 20.27 -6.48 5.87
N ILE A 75 20.33 -7.70 6.37
CA ILE A 75 19.83 -8.88 5.66
C ILE A 75 18.31 -9.01 5.81
N PHE A 76 17.70 -9.72 4.86
CA PHE A 76 16.29 -10.06 4.95
C PHE A 76 16.01 -10.90 6.21
N PRO A 77 14.97 -10.59 7.00
CA PRO A 77 14.65 -11.33 8.21
C PRO A 77 14.31 -12.79 7.93
N SER A 78 14.60 -13.68 8.88
CA SER A 78 14.21 -15.08 8.80
C SER A 78 12.69 -15.24 8.74
N GLN A 79 12.24 -16.38 8.22
CA GLN A 79 10.81 -16.69 8.12
C GLN A 79 10.12 -16.70 9.49
N GLU A 80 10.80 -17.23 10.50
CA GLU A 80 10.33 -17.23 11.88
C GLU A 80 10.16 -15.80 12.43
N ASN A 81 11.12 -14.92 12.15
CA ASN A 81 11.03 -13.51 12.54
C ASN A 81 9.87 -12.81 11.84
N LEU A 82 9.66 -13.05 10.54
CA LEU A 82 8.53 -12.51 9.80
C LEU A 82 7.19 -12.98 10.37
N GLN A 83 7.08 -14.28 10.63
CA GLN A 83 5.89 -14.86 11.24
C GLN A 83 5.63 -14.24 12.61
N ARG A 84 6.66 -14.09 13.45
CA ARG A 84 6.53 -13.46 14.76
C ARG A 84 6.11 -12.00 14.67
N ILE A 85 6.74 -11.20 13.81
CA ILE A 85 6.45 -9.76 13.65
C ILE A 85 4.98 -9.57 13.25
N TYR A 86 4.56 -10.20 12.15
CA TYR A 86 3.23 -9.99 11.61
C TYR A 86 2.13 -10.63 12.44
N ASN A 87 2.37 -11.81 13.02
CA ASN A 87 1.43 -12.43 13.96
C ASN A 87 1.26 -11.55 15.21
N THR A 88 2.32 -10.91 15.70
CA THR A 88 2.24 -9.99 16.86
C THR A 88 1.41 -8.75 16.53
N ILE A 89 1.55 -8.18 15.33
CA ILE A 89 0.74 -7.03 14.89
C ILE A 89 -0.75 -7.41 14.87
N LEU A 90 -1.10 -8.50 14.19
CA LEU A 90 -2.49 -8.89 14.04
C LEU A 90 -3.10 -9.39 15.35
N SER A 91 -2.39 -10.20 16.12
CA SER A 91 -2.88 -10.69 17.43
C SER A 91 -3.12 -9.54 18.40
N ASN A 92 -2.24 -8.54 18.46
CA ASN A 92 -2.45 -7.38 19.31
C ASN A 92 -3.70 -6.58 18.92
N HIS A 93 -3.97 -6.44 17.63
CA HIS A 93 -5.20 -5.81 17.14
C HIS A 93 -6.44 -6.62 17.52
N LEU A 94 -6.38 -7.94 17.33
CA LEU A 94 -7.50 -8.84 17.57
C LEU A 94 -7.75 -9.16 19.06
N LYS A 95 -6.94 -8.67 20.00
CA LYS A 95 -7.15 -8.85 21.45
C LYS A 95 -8.52 -8.42 21.95
N ARG A 96 -9.13 -7.42 21.30
CA ARG A 96 -10.46 -6.90 21.65
C ARG A 96 -11.61 -7.66 21.01
N PHE A 97 -11.31 -8.56 20.07
CA PHE A 97 -12.29 -9.36 19.33
C PHE A 97 -12.58 -10.68 20.05
N PRO A 98 -13.73 -11.32 19.76
CA PRO A 98 -14.04 -12.68 20.18
C PRO A 98 -12.87 -13.68 20.01
N ALA A 99 -12.73 -14.63 20.95
CA ALA A 99 -11.65 -15.62 20.96
C ALA A 99 -11.54 -16.40 19.64
N GLU A 100 -12.68 -16.70 19.02
CA GLU A 100 -12.75 -17.39 17.73
C GLU A 100 -11.96 -16.69 16.62
N MET A 101 -11.93 -15.35 16.59
CA MET A 101 -11.15 -14.59 15.60
C MET A 101 -9.66 -14.57 15.95
N GLN A 102 -9.32 -14.59 17.24
CA GLN A 102 -7.93 -14.59 17.70
C GLN A 102 -7.21 -15.89 17.29
N GLU A 103 -7.90 -17.02 17.31
CA GLU A 103 -7.36 -18.33 16.90
C GLU A 103 -6.93 -18.39 15.43
N VAL A 104 -7.58 -17.60 14.57
CA VAL A 104 -7.34 -17.57 13.12
C VAL A 104 -6.04 -16.83 12.75
N THR A 105 -5.58 -15.92 13.61
CA THR A 105 -4.42 -15.03 13.39
C THR A 105 -3.17 -15.77 12.90
N GLY A 106 -2.83 -16.88 13.56
CA GLY A 106 -1.63 -17.66 13.24
C GLY A 106 -1.71 -18.26 11.83
N LYS A 107 -2.86 -18.83 11.48
CA LYS A 107 -3.11 -19.40 10.15
C LYS A 107 -3.13 -18.33 9.06
N ILE A 108 -3.78 -17.18 9.29
CA ILE A 108 -3.75 -16.03 8.36
C ILE A 108 -2.30 -15.62 8.08
N THR A 109 -1.48 -15.53 9.12
CA THR A 109 -0.08 -15.12 8.97
C THR A 109 0.71 -16.12 8.14
N GLU A 110 0.54 -17.41 8.42
CA GLU A 110 1.16 -18.49 7.64
C GLU A 110 0.73 -18.46 6.16
N CYS A 111 -0.57 -18.35 5.89
CA CYS A 111 -1.12 -18.25 4.54
C CYS A 111 -0.58 -17.01 3.80
N THR A 112 -0.48 -15.86 4.48
CA THR A 112 0.05 -14.63 3.88
C THR A 112 1.52 -14.79 3.46
N LEU A 113 2.34 -15.39 4.33
CA LEU A 113 3.76 -15.60 4.03
C LEU A 113 3.97 -16.65 2.93
N LYS A 114 3.16 -17.71 2.90
CA LYS A 114 3.16 -18.70 1.80
C LYS A 114 2.76 -18.06 0.48
N LEU A 115 1.68 -17.28 0.47
CA LEU A 115 1.20 -16.55 -0.71
C LEU A 115 2.29 -15.62 -1.26
N TYR A 116 2.90 -14.82 -0.39
CA TYR A 116 3.97 -13.89 -0.77
C TYR A 116 5.14 -14.61 -1.46
N ARG A 117 5.61 -15.73 -0.90
CA ARG A 117 6.70 -16.52 -1.51
C ARG A 117 6.32 -17.06 -2.88
N GLN A 118 5.13 -17.64 -2.99
CA GLN A 118 4.63 -18.18 -4.27
C GLN A 118 4.49 -17.09 -5.33
N ILE A 119 4.03 -15.89 -4.96
CA ILE A 119 3.94 -14.75 -5.89
C ILE A 119 5.33 -14.30 -6.33
N VAL A 120 6.28 -14.15 -5.40
CA VAL A 120 7.65 -13.73 -5.72
C VAL A 120 8.35 -14.73 -6.65
N GLU A 121 8.07 -16.03 -6.48
CA GLU A 121 8.64 -17.11 -7.30
C GLU A 121 7.97 -17.23 -8.68
N LEU A 122 6.63 -17.20 -8.74
CA LEU A 122 5.87 -17.43 -9.97
C LEU A 122 5.75 -16.20 -10.87
N LEU A 123 5.82 -14.99 -10.30
CA LEU A 123 5.63 -13.73 -11.01
C LEU A 123 6.87 -12.83 -10.90
N PRO A 124 8.03 -13.27 -11.42
CA PRO A 124 9.24 -12.47 -11.38
C PRO A 124 9.13 -11.24 -12.28
N ARG A 125 9.90 -10.21 -11.94
CA ARG A 125 10.04 -9.00 -12.74
C ARG A 125 10.61 -9.34 -14.12
N THR A 126 9.90 -8.92 -15.18
CA THR A 126 10.37 -9.00 -16.57
C THR A 126 10.40 -7.60 -17.20
N PRO A 127 11.04 -7.39 -18.37
CA PRO A 127 11.00 -6.09 -19.05
C PRO A 127 9.58 -5.59 -19.34
N VAL A 128 8.66 -6.51 -19.67
CA VAL A 128 7.23 -6.21 -19.89
C VAL A 128 6.51 -5.95 -18.55
N LYS A 129 6.84 -6.74 -17.51
CA LYS A 129 6.23 -6.68 -16.18
C LYS A 129 7.18 -6.05 -15.16
N PHE A 130 7.76 -4.89 -15.50
CA PHE A 130 8.84 -4.28 -14.71
C PHE A 130 8.38 -3.78 -13.33
N HIS A 131 7.08 -3.57 -13.13
CA HIS A 131 6.46 -3.13 -11.89
C HIS A 131 6.02 -4.28 -10.97
N TYR A 132 6.27 -5.54 -11.36
CA TYR A 132 6.03 -6.72 -10.51
C TYR A 132 7.16 -6.83 -9.49
N ILE A 133 7.21 -5.85 -8.58
CA ILE A 133 8.17 -5.77 -7.49
C ILE A 133 7.38 -5.92 -6.21
N PHE A 134 7.63 -7.02 -5.49
CA PHE A 134 6.97 -7.34 -4.23
C PHE A 134 7.99 -7.39 -3.09
N ASN A 135 7.80 -6.58 -2.07
CA ASN A 135 8.73 -6.45 -0.93
C ASN A 135 7.99 -6.50 0.42
N LEU A 136 8.72 -6.35 1.53
CA LEU A 136 8.13 -6.37 2.87
C LEU A 136 7.11 -5.24 3.13
N ARG A 137 7.20 -4.12 2.41
CA ARG A 137 6.20 -3.05 2.53
C ARG A 137 4.83 -3.53 2.08
N ASP A 138 4.78 -4.45 1.12
CA ASP A 138 3.53 -5.01 0.62
C ASP A 138 2.88 -5.90 1.66
N LEU A 139 3.67 -6.74 2.35
CA LEU A 139 3.19 -7.47 3.52
C LEU A 139 2.65 -6.50 4.57
N SER A 140 3.40 -5.46 4.93
CA SER A 140 2.94 -4.47 5.92
C SER A 140 1.63 -3.78 5.52
N ARG A 141 1.40 -3.49 4.22
CA ARG A 141 0.14 -2.93 3.72
C ARG A 141 -1.05 -3.88 3.87
N ILE A 142 -0.84 -5.19 3.76
CA ILE A 142 -1.90 -6.19 4.02
C ILE A 142 -2.31 -6.11 5.49
N TYR A 143 -1.33 -6.11 6.41
CA TYR A 143 -1.62 -6.03 7.84
C TYR A 143 -2.21 -4.69 8.24
N GLU A 144 -1.77 -3.59 7.63
CA GLU A 144 -2.40 -2.27 7.80
C GLU A 144 -3.90 -2.33 7.47
N GLY A 145 -4.27 -2.98 6.36
CA GLY A 145 -5.67 -3.18 5.98
C GLY A 145 -6.43 -4.09 6.94
N LEU A 146 -5.82 -5.20 7.38
CA LEU A 146 -6.40 -6.08 8.39
C LEU A 146 -6.66 -5.36 9.72
N THR A 147 -5.76 -4.45 10.12
CA THR A 147 -5.91 -3.65 11.35
C THR A 147 -6.97 -2.56 11.24
N ARG A 148 -7.61 -2.37 10.08
CA ARG A 148 -8.81 -1.51 9.96
C ARG A 148 -10.10 -2.22 10.36
N ALA A 149 -10.05 -3.53 10.60
CA ALA A 149 -11.21 -4.26 11.12
C ALA A 149 -11.64 -3.69 12.47
N THR A 150 -12.93 -3.43 12.63
CA THR A 150 -13.57 -3.03 13.90
C THR A 150 -14.55 -4.11 14.36
N ILE A 151 -14.82 -4.16 15.67
CA ILE A 151 -15.72 -5.15 16.28
C ILE A 151 -17.16 -4.96 15.77
N ASP A 152 -17.53 -3.71 15.45
CA ASP A 152 -18.87 -3.35 14.97
C ASP A 152 -19.19 -3.94 13.60
N LYS A 153 -18.18 -4.14 12.74
CA LYS A 153 -18.34 -4.61 11.36
C LYS A 153 -17.87 -6.04 11.15
N PHE A 154 -16.88 -6.49 11.93
CA PHE A 154 -16.32 -7.84 11.80
C PHE A 154 -16.63 -8.65 13.07
N THR A 155 -17.74 -9.39 13.01
CA THR A 155 -18.25 -10.21 14.12
C THR A 155 -17.96 -11.69 13.96
N THR A 156 -17.65 -12.16 12.75
CA THR A 156 -17.43 -13.57 12.43
C THR A 156 -16.02 -13.84 11.92
N ARG A 157 -15.53 -15.07 12.11
CA ARG A 157 -14.22 -15.51 11.59
C ARG A 157 -14.20 -15.48 10.06
N GLU A 158 -15.31 -15.81 9.42
CA GLU A 158 -15.48 -15.83 7.96
C GLU A 158 -15.28 -14.43 7.38
N ALA A 159 -15.85 -13.40 8.00
CA ALA A 159 -15.71 -12.01 7.58
C ALA A 159 -14.26 -11.54 7.68
N LEU A 160 -13.54 -11.93 8.75
CA LEU A 160 -12.13 -11.59 8.93
C LEU A 160 -11.22 -12.27 7.89
N ILE A 161 -11.48 -13.55 7.56
CA ILE A 161 -10.73 -14.27 6.51
C ILE A 161 -11.05 -13.69 5.13
N ARG A 162 -12.29 -13.27 4.90
CA ARG A 162 -12.70 -12.60 3.66
C ARG A 162 -12.05 -11.23 3.51
N LEU A 163 -11.92 -10.47 4.59
CA LEU A 163 -11.13 -9.24 4.62
C LEU A 163 -9.67 -9.52 4.25
N TRP A 164 -9.05 -10.57 4.80
CA TRP A 164 -7.70 -10.99 4.42
C TRP A 164 -7.57 -11.25 2.92
N ARG A 165 -8.53 -11.98 2.31
CA ARG A 165 -8.55 -12.21 0.86
C ARG A 165 -8.63 -10.88 0.09
N ASN A 166 -9.48 -9.94 0.52
CA ASN A 166 -9.55 -8.61 -0.08
C ASN A 166 -8.20 -7.90 -0.02
N GLU A 167 -7.58 -7.81 1.16
CA GLU A 167 -6.30 -7.11 1.32
C GLU A 167 -5.18 -7.73 0.48
N CYS A 168 -5.11 -9.06 0.40
CA CYS A 168 -4.19 -9.75 -0.50
C CYS A 168 -4.47 -9.44 -1.98
N SER A 169 -5.75 -9.45 -2.39
CA SER A 169 -6.16 -9.11 -3.75
C SER A 169 -5.82 -7.66 -4.12
N ARG A 170 -6.02 -6.71 -3.20
CA ARG A 170 -5.71 -5.28 -3.42
C ARG A 170 -4.22 -5.02 -3.47
N VAL A 171 -3.43 -5.66 -2.61
CA VAL A 171 -1.99 -5.43 -2.57
C VAL A 171 -1.27 -6.12 -3.74
N PHE A 172 -1.61 -7.36 -4.05
CA PHE A 172 -0.94 -8.12 -5.11
C PHE A 172 -1.66 -8.04 -6.46
N GLY A 173 -2.97 -8.29 -6.47
CA GLY A 173 -3.77 -8.43 -7.69
C GLY A 173 -3.93 -7.14 -8.49
N ASP A 174 -4.06 -5.99 -7.83
CA ASP A 174 -4.25 -4.71 -8.53
C ASP A 174 -3.02 -4.25 -9.33
N ARG A 175 -1.84 -4.82 -9.04
CA ARG A 175 -0.60 -4.60 -9.84
C ARG A 175 -0.52 -5.48 -11.09
N LEU A 176 -1.37 -6.51 -11.21
CA LEU A 176 -1.29 -7.48 -12.29
C LEU A 176 -2.00 -6.97 -13.54
N ILE A 177 -1.34 -7.13 -14.69
CA ILE A 177 -1.81 -6.64 -15.99
C ILE A 177 -2.74 -7.67 -16.64
N ASN A 178 -2.32 -8.93 -16.65
CA ASN A 178 -2.98 -10.01 -17.40
C ASN A 178 -4.05 -10.69 -16.55
N GLU A 179 -5.16 -11.09 -17.19
CA GLU A 179 -6.20 -11.89 -16.54
C GLU A 179 -5.69 -13.25 -16.07
N GLU A 180 -4.78 -13.87 -16.83
CA GLU A 180 -4.13 -15.13 -16.45
C GLU A 180 -3.39 -15.00 -15.11
N ASP A 181 -2.56 -13.95 -14.95
CA ASP A 181 -1.83 -13.69 -13.70
C ASP A 181 -2.81 -13.45 -12.55
N ARG A 182 -3.88 -12.68 -12.81
CA ARG A 182 -4.93 -12.40 -11.82
C ARG A 182 -5.64 -13.68 -11.38
N ASN A 183 -5.97 -14.56 -12.31
CA ASN A 183 -6.62 -15.85 -12.03
C ASN A 183 -5.67 -16.81 -11.29
N ILE A 184 -4.38 -16.80 -11.63
CA ILE A 184 -3.37 -17.56 -10.88
C ILE A 184 -3.35 -17.11 -9.42
N VAL A 185 -3.29 -15.80 -9.15
CA VAL A 185 -3.24 -15.30 -7.78
C VAL A 185 -4.58 -15.50 -7.06
N ALA A 186 -5.70 -15.17 -7.70
CA ALA A 186 -7.03 -15.19 -7.08
C ALA A 186 -7.60 -16.59 -6.89
N GLU A 187 -7.63 -17.41 -7.94
CA GLU A 187 -8.29 -18.71 -7.91
C GLU A 187 -7.32 -19.81 -7.50
N LYS A 188 -6.12 -19.85 -8.11
CA LYS A 188 -5.17 -20.95 -7.89
C LYS A 188 -4.45 -20.82 -6.56
N LEU A 189 -3.80 -19.69 -6.28
CA LEU A 189 -2.99 -19.51 -5.07
C LEU A 189 -3.87 -19.24 -3.85
N MET A 190 -4.66 -18.15 -3.87
CA MET A 190 -5.52 -17.81 -2.73
C MET A 190 -6.59 -18.89 -2.49
N GLY A 191 -7.24 -19.40 -3.54
CA GLY A 191 -8.22 -20.50 -3.40
C GLY A 191 -7.63 -21.75 -2.76
N ALA A 192 -6.44 -22.20 -3.19
CA ALA A 192 -5.78 -23.36 -2.57
C ALA A 192 -5.39 -23.11 -1.10
N LEU A 193 -4.93 -21.91 -0.76
CA LEU A 193 -4.57 -21.55 0.61
C LEU A 193 -5.80 -21.51 1.53
N VAL A 194 -6.89 -20.91 1.07
CA VAL A 194 -8.16 -20.88 1.82
C VAL A 194 -8.68 -22.30 1.99
N LYS A 195 -8.69 -23.11 0.93
CA LYS A 195 -9.17 -24.49 1.00
C LYS A 195 -8.36 -25.34 1.98
N GLY A 196 -7.03 -25.15 2.01
CA GLY A 196 -6.15 -25.91 2.89
C GLY A 196 -6.17 -25.47 4.36
N ALA A 197 -6.36 -24.17 4.64
CA ALA A 197 -6.29 -23.64 6.01
C ALA A 197 -7.67 -23.41 6.67
N PHE A 198 -8.69 -23.15 5.85
CA PHE A 198 -10.03 -22.69 6.22
C PHE A 198 -11.10 -23.38 5.35
N GLU A 199 -11.09 -24.72 5.33
CA GLU A 199 -11.96 -25.53 4.46
C GLU A 199 -13.44 -25.20 4.64
N GLU A 200 -13.91 -25.09 5.89
CA GLU A 200 -15.31 -24.78 6.22
C GLU A 200 -15.73 -23.39 5.72
N GLN A 201 -14.81 -22.41 5.73
CA GLN A 201 -15.08 -21.03 5.36
C GLN A 201 -14.84 -20.75 3.86
N HIS A 202 -14.35 -21.75 3.11
CA HIS A 202 -13.90 -21.58 1.73
C HIS A 202 -14.98 -20.99 0.83
N GLU A 203 -16.20 -21.51 0.89
CA GLU A 203 -17.29 -21.04 0.03
C GLU A 203 -17.61 -19.56 0.27
N TYR A 204 -17.71 -19.14 1.53
CA TYR A 204 -18.01 -17.75 1.89
C TYR A 204 -16.88 -16.79 1.52
N VAL A 205 -15.64 -17.17 1.82
CA VAL A 205 -14.45 -16.33 1.57
C VAL A 205 -14.24 -16.11 0.08
N MET A 206 -14.50 -17.13 -0.74
CA MET A 206 -14.26 -17.08 -2.19
C MET A 206 -15.37 -16.37 -2.99
N ARG A 207 -16.49 -15.95 -2.38
CA ARG A 207 -17.57 -15.23 -3.09
C ARG A 207 -17.06 -13.92 -3.72
N ASN A 208 -17.54 -13.61 -4.91
CA ASN A 208 -17.32 -12.32 -5.58
C ASN A 208 -18.64 -11.54 -5.61
N PRO A 209 -18.59 -10.19 -5.70
CA PRO A 209 -17.41 -9.34 -5.77
C PRO A 209 -16.72 -9.12 -4.41
N LEU A 210 -15.54 -8.50 -4.43
CA LEU A 210 -14.79 -8.07 -3.23
C LEU A 210 -14.83 -6.54 -3.13
N LEU A 211 -15.90 -5.98 -2.57
CA LEU A 211 -16.10 -4.54 -2.45
C LEU A 211 -15.97 -4.15 -0.99
N PHE A 212 -14.83 -3.59 -0.61
CA PHE A 212 -14.57 -3.17 0.77
C PHE A 212 -14.30 -1.68 0.84
N GLY A 213 -14.90 -1.02 1.83
CA GLY A 213 -14.80 0.43 2.01
C GLY A 213 -15.58 0.90 3.23
N ASP A 214 -15.48 2.19 3.52
CA ASP A 214 -16.26 2.91 4.53
C ASP A 214 -17.20 3.96 3.89
N PHE A 215 -17.46 3.85 2.58
CA PHE A 215 -18.23 4.84 1.81
C PHE A 215 -19.75 4.65 1.87
N LEU A 216 -20.27 3.52 2.38
CA LEU A 216 -21.72 3.29 2.42
C LEU A 216 -22.45 4.30 3.32
N THR A 217 -21.84 4.65 4.45
CA THR A 217 -22.35 5.66 5.37
C THR A 217 -21.85 7.07 5.07
N ALA A 218 -20.94 7.26 4.12
CA ALA A 218 -20.36 8.57 3.83
C ALA A 218 -21.43 9.57 3.37
N ASN A 219 -21.45 10.75 3.97
CA ASN A 219 -22.32 11.85 3.59
C ASN A 219 -21.49 13.15 3.55
N PRO A 220 -20.84 13.46 2.42
CA PRO A 220 -19.93 14.59 2.32
C PRO A 220 -20.64 15.95 2.27
N THR A 221 -21.95 15.99 2.01
CA THR A 221 -22.73 17.25 1.93
C THR A 221 -23.29 17.70 3.28
N ASP A 222 -23.29 16.84 4.29
CA ASP A 222 -23.73 17.17 5.64
C ASP A 222 -22.54 17.53 6.53
N GLU A 223 -22.32 18.84 6.75
CA GLU A 223 -21.24 19.34 7.62
C GLU A 223 -21.37 18.88 9.09
N THR A 224 -22.56 18.48 9.53
CA THR A 224 -22.81 17.98 10.89
C THR A 224 -22.57 16.49 11.02
N PHE A 225 -22.43 15.77 9.91
CA PHE A 225 -22.24 14.33 9.90
C PHE A 225 -20.81 13.96 10.29
N VAL A 226 -20.68 13.25 11.41
CA VAL A 226 -19.41 12.67 11.83
C VAL A 226 -19.28 11.29 11.21
N ASP A 227 -18.51 11.19 10.12
CA ASP A 227 -18.22 9.91 9.48
C ASP A 227 -17.48 8.96 10.45
N PRO A 228 -18.09 7.81 10.82
CA PRO A 228 -17.48 6.86 11.75
C PRO A 228 -16.33 6.05 11.10
N ARG A 229 -16.17 6.11 9.77
CA ARG A 229 -15.06 5.51 9.00
C ARG A 229 -14.88 4.01 9.24
N LEU A 230 -15.99 3.29 9.36
CA LEU A 230 -15.99 1.87 9.66
C LEU A 230 -15.76 1.08 8.37
N TYR A 231 -14.57 0.52 8.21
CA TYR A 231 -14.23 -0.32 7.07
C TYR A 231 -15.09 -1.59 7.09
N GLU A 232 -15.77 -1.92 6.00
CA GLU A 232 -16.68 -3.07 5.94
C GLU A 232 -16.72 -3.73 4.56
N ASP A 233 -17.29 -4.92 4.50
CA ASP A 233 -17.69 -5.57 3.23
C ASP A 233 -19.00 -4.91 2.76
N CYS A 234 -18.93 -4.20 1.64
CA CYS A 234 -20.05 -3.45 1.08
C CYS A 234 -21.05 -4.33 0.30
N GLY A 235 -20.79 -5.64 0.21
CA GLY A 235 -21.71 -6.59 -0.42
C GLY A 235 -21.58 -6.60 -1.95
N ASP A 236 -22.71 -6.37 -2.63
CA ASP A 236 -22.83 -6.49 -4.08
C ASP A 236 -22.69 -5.16 -4.82
N PHE A 237 -22.57 -5.25 -6.14
CA PHE A 237 -22.50 -4.06 -6.99
C PHE A 237 -23.79 -3.23 -6.94
N GLU A 238 -24.95 -3.82 -6.63
CA GLU A 238 -26.22 -3.09 -6.59
C GLU A 238 -26.25 -2.08 -5.43
N ALA A 239 -25.87 -2.51 -4.22
CA ALA A 239 -25.79 -1.64 -3.06
C ALA A 239 -24.75 -0.52 -3.26
N VAL A 240 -23.57 -0.88 -3.76
CA VAL A 240 -22.47 0.07 -4.03
C VAL A 240 -22.85 1.06 -5.13
N LYS A 241 -23.53 0.59 -6.18
CA LYS A 241 -24.03 1.44 -7.26
C LYS A 241 -25.03 2.47 -6.76
N LYS A 242 -26.06 2.05 -6.01
CA LYS A 242 -27.05 2.96 -5.43
C LYS A 242 -26.39 4.09 -4.64
N LYS A 243 -25.35 3.75 -3.85
CA LYS A 243 -24.62 4.76 -3.07
C LYS A 243 -23.83 5.73 -3.95
N PHE A 244 -23.08 5.23 -4.93
CA PHE A 244 -22.28 6.10 -5.80
C PHE A 244 -23.11 6.90 -6.81
N ASP A 245 -24.25 6.39 -7.27
CA ASP A 245 -25.20 7.15 -8.08
C ASP A 245 -25.77 8.33 -7.27
N TRP A 246 -26.11 8.12 -6.00
CA TRP A 246 -26.50 9.21 -5.10
C TRP A 246 -25.36 10.20 -4.88
N LEU A 247 -24.15 9.74 -4.57
CA LEU A 247 -22.98 10.62 -4.40
C LEU A 247 -22.64 11.42 -5.66
N LEU A 248 -22.85 10.85 -6.84
CA LEU A 248 -22.65 11.54 -8.11
C LEU A 248 -23.68 12.66 -8.32
N GLN A 249 -24.93 12.44 -7.92
CA GLN A 249 -25.96 13.47 -7.94
C GLN A 249 -25.61 14.62 -6.99
N GLU A 250 -25.20 14.31 -5.76
CA GLU A 250 -24.75 15.31 -4.79
C GLU A 250 -23.54 16.11 -5.30
N PHE A 251 -22.57 15.43 -5.91
CA PHE A 251 -21.41 16.09 -6.51
C PHE A 251 -21.81 17.08 -7.61
N ASN A 252 -22.76 16.69 -8.47
CA ASN A 252 -23.25 17.52 -9.57
C ASN A 252 -24.19 18.64 -9.10
N TYR A 253 -24.76 18.54 -7.90
CA TYR A 253 -25.63 19.57 -7.33
C TYR A 253 -24.85 20.80 -6.85
N ASP A 254 -23.61 20.62 -6.40
CA ASP A 254 -22.73 21.72 -6.00
C ASP A 254 -22.23 22.49 -7.23
N GLU A 255 -22.65 23.75 -7.36
CA GLU A 255 -22.31 24.64 -8.47
C GLU A 255 -20.81 24.91 -8.63
N ASN A 256 -20.00 24.67 -7.58
CA ASN A 256 -18.55 24.81 -7.66
C ASN A 256 -17.89 23.65 -8.44
N ASN A 257 -18.61 22.53 -8.59
CA ASN A 257 -18.12 21.34 -9.26
C ASN A 257 -18.47 21.36 -10.75
N MET A 258 -17.53 20.90 -11.58
CA MET A 258 -17.81 20.65 -13.00
C MET A 258 -18.60 19.35 -13.13
N GLU A 259 -19.81 19.44 -13.68
CA GLU A 259 -20.73 18.32 -13.86
C GLU A 259 -20.05 17.10 -14.52
N MET A 260 -20.24 15.93 -13.90
CA MET A 260 -19.75 14.66 -14.39
C MET A 260 -20.92 13.77 -14.82
N ASN A 261 -21.01 13.53 -16.14
CA ASN A 261 -21.96 12.58 -16.73
C ASN A 261 -21.35 11.18 -16.80
N LEU A 262 -21.33 10.49 -15.67
CA LEU A 262 -20.77 9.14 -15.54
C LEU A 262 -21.87 8.07 -15.54
N VAL A 263 -21.62 6.98 -16.26
CA VAL A 263 -22.42 5.75 -16.13
C VAL A 263 -21.59 4.75 -15.35
N LEU A 264 -22.06 4.38 -14.15
CA LEU A 264 -21.36 3.51 -13.23
C LEU A 264 -21.70 2.03 -13.51
N PHE A 265 -20.88 1.41 -14.36
CA PHE A 265 -20.85 -0.05 -14.55
C PHE A 265 -19.99 -0.73 -13.48
N ASP A 266 -20.07 -2.06 -13.37
CA ASP A 266 -19.35 -2.86 -12.36
C ASP A 266 -17.84 -2.60 -12.35
N ASP A 267 -17.21 -2.46 -13.53
CA ASP A 267 -15.79 -2.12 -13.64
C ASP A 267 -15.48 -0.73 -13.08
N ALA A 268 -16.35 0.25 -13.33
CA ALA A 268 -16.20 1.61 -12.81
C ALA A 268 -16.33 1.61 -11.27
N LEU A 269 -17.30 0.87 -10.73
CA LEU A 269 -17.50 0.72 -9.28
C LEU A 269 -16.32 0.01 -8.62
N SER A 270 -15.80 -1.04 -9.25
CA SER A 270 -14.57 -1.73 -8.82
C SER A 270 -13.38 -0.77 -8.81
N HIS A 271 -13.22 0.05 -9.85
CA HIS A 271 -12.15 1.06 -9.91
C HIS A 271 -12.31 2.16 -8.86
N ILE A 272 -13.51 2.71 -8.66
CA ILE A 272 -13.75 3.72 -7.62
C ILE A 272 -13.44 3.13 -6.25
N THR A 273 -13.91 1.91 -5.95
CA THR A 273 -13.64 1.22 -4.68
C THR A 273 -12.13 1.09 -4.42
N LYS A 274 -11.35 0.75 -5.45
CA LYS A 274 -9.87 0.68 -5.35
C LYS A 274 -9.25 2.04 -5.08
N ILE A 275 -9.63 3.07 -5.84
CA ILE A 275 -9.10 4.43 -5.70
C ILE A 275 -9.43 4.96 -4.30
N TYR A 276 -10.68 4.84 -3.91
CA TYR A 276 -11.19 5.24 -2.59
C TYR A 276 -10.40 4.57 -1.47
N ARG A 277 -10.22 3.24 -1.54
CA ARG A 277 -9.38 2.51 -0.57
C ARG A 277 -7.96 3.09 -0.53
N ILE A 278 -7.31 3.35 -1.66
CA ILE A 278 -5.93 3.85 -1.66
C ILE A 278 -5.85 5.24 -1.02
N VAL A 279 -6.76 6.15 -1.35
CA VAL A 279 -6.78 7.51 -0.79
C VAL A 279 -7.08 7.50 0.72
N ARG A 280 -7.99 6.62 1.15
CA ARG A 280 -8.39 6.52 2.56
C ARG A 280 -7.34 5.87 3.45
N PHE A 281 -6.28 5.30 2.91
CA PHE A 281 -5.16 4.80 3.70
C PHE A 281 -4.14 5.92 3.97
N PRO A 282 -3.60 6.02 5.19
CA PRO A 282 -2.64 7.06 5.52
C PRO A 282 -1.40 6.91 4.63
N LEU A 283 -0.89 8.04 4.12
CA LEU A 283 0.25 8.07 3.18
C LEU A 283 0.00 7.25 1.88
N GLY A 284 -1.27 7.01 1.57
CA GLY A 284 -1.71 6.34 0.34
C GLY A 284 -1.52 7.22 -0.89
N HIS A 285 -0.99 6.64 -1.96
CA HIS A 285 -0.87 7.27 -3.26
C HIS A 285 -1.12 6.23 -4.35
N ALA A 286 -1.84 6.65 -5.40
CA ALA A 286 -2.19 5.78 -6.53
C ALA A 286 -1.52 6.30 -7.81
N LEU A 287 -0.87 5.39 -8.54
CA LEU A 287 -0.50 5.61 -9.94
C LEU A 287 -1.54 4.92 -10.82
N LEU A 288 -2.40 5.70 -11.46
CA LEU A 288 -3.47 5.19 -12.31
C LEU A 288 -2.98 5.09 -13.76
N VAL A 289 -2.79 3.85 -14.24
CA VAL A 289 -2.34 3.58 -15.61
C VAL A 289 -3.52 3.07 -16.45
N GLY A 290 -3.72 3.64 -17.63
CA GLY A 290 -4.72 3.19 -18.60
C GLY A 290 -4.82 4.11 -19.81
N TYR A 291 -5.62 3.70 -20.79
CA TYR A 291 -5.86 4.49 -22.00
C TYR A 291 -6.61 5.80 -21.68
N GLY A 292 -6.37 6.83 -22.49
CA GLY A 292 -7.14 8.07 -22.46
C GLY A 292 -8.62 7.79 -22.70
N GLY A 293 -9.50 8.48 -21.97
CA GLY A 293 -10.95 8.26 -22.05
C GLY A 293 -11.51 7.15 -21.15
N SER A 294 -10.66 6.39 -20.43
CA SER A 294 -11.10 5.35 -19.47
C SER A 294 -11.75 5.86 -18.17
N GLY A 295 -12.12 7.15 -18.12
CA GLY A 295 -12.84 7.75 -16.99
C GLY A 295 -12.04 7.93 -15.69
N LYS A 296 -10.76 7.52 -15.62
CA LYS A 296 -9.99 7.49 -14.36
C LYS A 296 -9.92 8.83 -13.63
N GLN A 297 -9.83 9.94 -14.35
CA GLN A 297 -9.85 11.27 -13.74
C GLN A 297 -11.19 11.55 -13.04
N SER A 298 -12.31 11.29 -13.71
CA SER A 298 -13.65 11.50 -13.15
C SER A 298 -13.95 10.56 -12.00
N LEU A 299 -13.57 9.27 -12.11
CA LEU A 299 -13.68 8.30 -11.02
C LEU A 299 -12.85 8.72 -9.80
N THR A 300 -11.66 9.31 -10.02
CA THR A 300 -10.83 9.83 -8.93
C THR A 300 -11.49 11.02 -8.24
N LYS A 301 -12.06 11.97 -8.98
CA LYS A 301 -12.80 13.10 -8.40
C LYS A 301 -13.96 12.63 -7.53
N LEU A 302 -14.76 11.68 -8.03
CA LEU A 302 -15.87 11.12 -7.25
C LEU A 302 -15.39 10.38 -5.99
N ALA A 303 -14.32 9.58 -6.11
CA ALA A 303 -13.72 8.92 -4.95
C ALA A 303 -13.19 9.91 -3.91
N LEU A 304 -12.57 11.01 -4.34
CA LEU A 304 -12.08 12.08 -3.46
C LEU A 304 -13.22 12.85 -2.79
N PHE A 305 -14.30 13.15 -3.51
CA PHE A 305 -15.49 13.77 -2.93
C PHE A 305 -16.14 12.91 -1.84
N THR A 306 -16.06 11.58 -2.01
CA THR A 306 -16.60 10.63 -1.04
C THR A 306 -15.70 10.45 0.20
N ALA A 307 -14.41 10.76 0.07
CA ALA A 307 -13.36 10.43 1.04
C ALA A 307 -13.12 11.56 2.05
#